data_AF-A0A0U5L8F9-F1
#
_entry.id   AF-A0A0U5L8F9-F1
#
_cell.length_a   1.000
_cell.length_b   1.000
_cell.length_c   1.000
_cell.angle_alpha   90.00
_cell.angle_beta   90.00
_cell.angle_gamma   90.00
#
_symmetry.space_group_name_H-M   'P 1'
#
loop_
_entity.id
_entity.type
_entity.pdbx_description
1 polymer ?
#
loop_
_entity_poly.entity_id
_entity_poly.type
_entity_poly.pdbx_seq_one_letter_code
_entity_poly.pdbx_strand_id
1 'polypeptide(L)' 'MSYRKTNIPEEIQAAVGYAVSLLLEAGKPIHMHEITALLQQHAEQASDESLKNHLLHAIRLIADKMN' A
#
# COMPACT_ATOMS: atom_id res chain seq x y z
N MET A 1 -2.24 11.47 -25.49
CA MET A 1 -2.41 11.58 -24.03
C MET A 1 -1.29 10.79 -23.36
N SER A 2 -0.26 11.48 -22.85
CA SER A 2 0.86 10.82 -22.18
C SER A 2 0.46 10.63 -20.72
N TYR A 3 -0.01 9.44 -20.36
CA TYR A 3 -0.06 9.05 -18.96
C TYR A 3 1.38 9.09 -18.47
N ARG A 4 1.73 10.06 -17.62
CA ARG A 4 2.98 10.01 -16.86
C ARG A 4 2.98 8.64 -16.18
N LYS A 5 3.81 7.73 -16.69
CA LYS A 5 4.11 6.47 -16.02
C LYS A 5 4.90 6.90 -14.79
N THR A 6 4.21 7.20 -13.70
CA THR A 6 4.84 7.29 -12.39
C THR A 6 5.50 5.94 -12.20
N ASN A 7 6.83 5.93 -12.19
CA ASN A 7 7.64 4.73 -12.16
C ASN A 7 7.62 4.16 -10.74
N ILE A 8 6.41 3.88 -10.24
CA ILE A 8 6.18 3.25 -8.94
C ILE A 8 6.58 1.79 -9.13
N PRO A 9 7.55 1.29 -8.34
CA PRO A 9 7.95 -0.12 -8.37
C PRO A 9 6.74 -1.06 -8.28
N GLU A 10 6.78 -2.14 -9.04
CA GLU A 10 5.67 -3.11 -9.13
C GLU A 10 5.34 -3.72 -7.77
N GLU A 11 6.36 -3.90 -6.91
CA GLU A 11 6.24 -4.44 -5.56
C GLU A 11 5.40 -3.53 -4.66
N ILE A 12 5.50 -2.21 -4.86
CA ILE A 12 4.70 -1.23 -4.11
C ILE A 12 3.26 -1.24 -4.61
N GLN A 13 3.05 -1.35 -5.92
CA GLN A 13 1.72 -1.49 -6.49
C GLN A 13 1.05 -2.79 -6.02
N ALA A 14 1.81 -3.89 -5.95
CA ALA A 14 1.36 -5.17 -5.45
C ALA A 14 1.00 -5.11 -3.96
N ALA A 15 1.80 -4.43 -3.13
CA ALA A 15 1.50 -4.21 -1.72
C ALA A 15 0.18 -3.46 -1.51
N VAL A 16 -0.04 -2.37 -2.27
CA VAL A 16 -1.30 -1.62 -2.22
C VAL A 16 -2.46 -2.47 -2.73
N GLY A 17 -2.29 -3.18 -3.85
CA GLY A 17 -3.29 -4.07 -4.42
C GLY A 17 -3.72 -5.16 -3.44
N TYR A 18 -2.75 -5.79 -2.77
CA TYR A 18 -2.99 -6.77 -1.71
C TYR A 18 -3.83 -6.19 -0.57
N ALA A 19 -3.46 -5.00 -0.08
CA ALA A 19 -4.21 -4.36 1.01
C ALA A 19 -5.64 -4.02 0.60
N VAL A 20 -5.85 -3.54 -0.63
CA VAL A 20 -7.18 -3.24 -1.17
C VAL A 20 -8.02 -4.50 -1.32
N SER A 21 -7.44 -5.61 -1.80
CA SER A 21 -8.12 -6.90 -1.92
C SER A 21 -8.62 -7.38 -0.56
N LEU A 22 -7.81 -7.28 0.49
CA LEU A 22 -8.21 -7.67 1.85
C LEU A 22 -9.36 -6.80 2.39
N LEU A 23 -9.35 -5.50 2.11
CA LEU A 23 -10.45 -4.62 2.50
C LEU A 23 -11.74 -4.98 1.76
N LEU A 24 -11.65 -5.29 0.46
CA LEU A 24 -12.79 -5.74 -0.34
C LEU A 24 -13.38 -7.05 0.19
N GLU A 25 -12.53 -8.05 0.45
CA GLU A 25 -12.96 -9.34 1.01
C GLU A 25 -13.61 -9.19 2.39
N ALA A 26 -13.11 -8.26 3.21
CA ALA A 26 -13.67 -7.94 4.51
C ALA A 26 -14.93 -7.05 4.46
N GLY A 27 -15.37 -6.61 3.26
CA GLY A 27 -16.48 -5.67 3.10
C GLY A 27 -16.22 -4.29 3.72
N LYS A 28 -14.94 -3.91 3.88
CA LYS A 28 -14.52 -2.65 4.47
C LYS A 28 -14.41 -1.54 3.42
N PRO A 29 -14.57 -0.26 3.81
CA PRO A 29 -14.34 0.87 2.91
C PRO A 29 -12.90 0.90 2.37
N ILE A 30 -12.75 1.18 1.08
CA ILE A 30 -11.43 1.37 0.44
C ILE A 30 -11.06 2.84 0.52
N HIS A 31 -10.67 3.28 1.71
CA HIS A 31 -10.14 4.63 1.93
C HIS A 31 -8.65 4.61 2.19
N MET A 32 -7.97 5.72 1.89
CA MET A 32 -6.51 5.83 2.09
C MET A 32 -6.09 5.54 3.54
N HIS A 33 -6.92 5.91 4.53
CA HIS A 33 -6.65 5.59 5.93
C HIS A 33 -6.72 4.08 6.22
N GLU A 34 -7.72 3.37 5.68
CA GLU A 34 -7.86 1.91 5.88
C GLU A 34 -6.72 1.16 5.21
N ILE A 35 -6.36 1.55 3.98
CA ILE A 35 -5.24 0.96 3.24
C ILE A 35 -3.94 1.16 4.02
N THR A 36 -3.69 2.38 4.50
CA THR A 36 -2.48 2.71 5.26
C THR A 36 -2.41 1.94 6.57
N ALA A 37 -3.52 1.86 7.32
CA ALA A 37 -3.57 1.11 8.57
C ALA A 37 -3.27 -0.37 8.35
N LEU A 38 -3.82 -0.97 7.29
CA LEU A 38 -3.60 -2.37 6.98
C LEU A 38 -2.15 -2.63 6.53
N LEU A 39 -1.59 -1.77 5.67
CA LEU A 39 -0.17 -1.85 5.29
C LEU A 39 0.76 -1.73 6.50
N GLN A 40 0.45 -0.84 7.45
CA GLN A 40 1.24 -0.64 8.68
C GLN A 40 1.21 -1.90 9.56
N GLN A 41 0.03 -2.48 9.77
CA GLN A 41 -0.12 -3.72 10.52
C GLN A 41 0.70 -4.86 9.90
N HIS A 42 0.65 -5.00 8.56
CA HIS A 42 1.43 -6.01 7.86
C HIS A 42 2.94 -5.74 7.93
N ALA A 43 3.38 -4.47 7.94
CA ALA A 43 4.79 -4.11 8.09
C ALA A 43 5.34 -4.42 9.49
N GLU A 44 4.49 -4.31 10.53
CA GLU A 44 4.83 -4.68 11.91
C GLU A 44 4.94 -6.19 12.10
N GLN A 45 4.16 -6.96 11.34
CA GLN A 45 4.13 -8.44 11.39
C GLN A 45 5.13 -9.09 10.42
N ALA A 46 5.64 -8.36 9.43
CA ALA A 46 6.58 -8.87 8.45
C ALA A 46 7.92 -9.21 9.09
N SER A 47 8.32 -10.49 9.01
CA SER A 47 9.67 -10.94 9.36
C SER A 47 10.68 -10.72 8.23
N ASP A 48 10.20 -10.57 7.00
CA ASP A 48 11.02 -10.25 5.82
C ASP A 48 11.24 -8.73 5.72
N GLU A 49 12.51 -8.32 5.74
CA GLU A 49 12.90 -6.92 5.73
C GLU A 49 12.59 -6.23 4.38
N SER A 50 12.69 -6.95 3.27
CA SER A 50 12.37 -6.42 1.94
C SER A 50 10.88 -6.15 1.82
N LEU A 51 10.04 -7.11 2.25
CA LEU A 51 8.59 -6.93 2.31
C LEU A 51 8.20 -5.76 3.22
N LYS A 52 8.78 -5.67 4.41
CA LYS A 52 8.56 -4.56 5.34
C LYS A 52 8.89 -3.21 4.69
N ASN A 53 10.01 -3.12 3.98
CA ASN A 53 10.42 -1.90 3.29
C ASN A 53 9.45 -1.52 2.16
N HIS A 54 8.94 -2.49 1.39
CA HIS A 54 7.93 -2.23 0.35
C HIS A 54 6.61 -1.71 0.96
N LEU A 55 6.15 -2.30 2.06
CA LEU A 55 4.93 -1.87 2.76
C LEU A 55 5.08 -0.45 3.33
N LEU A 56 6.22 -0.14 3.97
CA LEU A 56 6.52 1.20 4.47
C LEU A 56 6.63 2.24 3.35
N HIS A 57 7.16 1.85 2.19
CA HIS A 57 7.23 2.73 1.02
C HIS A 57 5.84 3.01 0.46
N ALA A 58 4.98 1.98 0.36
CA ALA A 58 3.57 2.16 -0.03
C ALA A 58 2.84 3.16 0.88
N ILE A 59 3.03 3.05 2.21
CA ILE A 59 2.48 3.99 3.19
C ILE A 59 2.94 5.43 2.93
N ARG A 60 4.23 5.64 2.69
CA ARG A 60 4.78 6.97 2.39
C ARG A 60 4.18 7.58 1.13
N LEU A 61 4.00 6.80 0.06
CA LEU A 61 3.38 7.29 -1.18
C LEU A 61 1.91 7.67 -0.99
N ILE A 62 1.17 6.90 -0.19
CA ILE A 62 -0.22 7.23 0.12
C ILE A 62 -0.29 8.52 0.93
N ALA A 63 0.58 8.68 1.93
CA ALA A 63 0.66 9.89 2.75
C ALA A 63 1.04 11.14 1.93
N ASP A 64 1.99 11.02 1.00
CA ASP A 64 2.38 12.10 0.08
C ASP A 64 1.19 12.58 -0.77
N LYS A 65 0.30 11.65 -1.17
CA LYS A 65 -0.91 11.95 -1.94
C LYS A 65 -2.06 12.54 -1.09
N MET A 66 -1.99 12.43 0.23
CA MET A 66 -3.00 12.97 1.15
C MET A 66 -2.74 14.44 1.54
N ASN A 67 -1.54 14.96 1.27
CA ASN A 67 -1.21 16.39 1.35
C ASN A 67 -1.64 17.14 0.10
#